data_AF-A0A2U8FQM0-F1
#
_entry.id   AF-A0A2U8FQM0-F1
#
_cell.length_a   1.000
_cell.length_b   1.000
_cell.length_c   1.000
_cell.angle_alpha   90.00
_cell.angle_beta   90.00
_cell.angle_gamma   90.00
#
_symmetry.space_group_name_H-M   'P 1'
#
loop_
_entity.id
_entity.type
_entity.pdbx_description
1 polymer ?
#
loop_
_entity_poly.entity_id
_entity_poly.type
_entity_poly.pdbx_seq_one_letter_code
_entity_poly.pdbx_strand_id
1 'polypeptide(L)'
;MEGATFCKSPQYGPPPPRRASTLDGLSVQERVAQAAWIRQATEKRLRRDELEVVMAHYAEGRGRNEARRIVSRRVAFAVRNRDLGRALAMRHFDAHRDSCPTLASIAAEFGVPARTVERLSAVIGVELDRLLAEVDERLHALFVETGIAARV
;
A
#
# COMPACT_ATOMS: atom_id res chain seq x y z
N MET A 1 -2.55 -25.10 -23.59
CA MET A 1 -3.09 -24.08 -22.66
C MET A 1 -2.28 -24.18 -21.39
N GLU A 2 -1.10 -23.55 -21.37
CA GLU A 2 -0.19 -23.60 -20.23
C GLU A 2 -0.56 -22.53 -19.20
N GLY A 3 -0.49 -22.94 -17.94
CA GLY A 3 -1.19 -22.37 -16.80
C GLY A 3 -0.85 -20.93 -16.48
N ALA A 4 -1.88 -20.19 -16.06
CA ALA A 4 -1.75 -18.88 -15.46
C ALA A 4 -0.86 -18.97 -14.22
N THR A 5 0.35 -18.41 -14.32
CA THR A 5 1.31 -18.31 -13.23
C THR A 5 0.72 -17.43 -12.13
N PHE A 6 0.36 -18.04 -11.00
CA PHE A 6 -0.20 -17.39 -9.82
C PHE A 6 0.68 -16.22 -9.35
N CYS A 7 0.10 -15.03 -9.23
CA CYS A 7 0.83 -13.83 -8.84
C CYS A 7 0.92 -13.74 -7.31
N LYS A 8 2.15 -13.81 -6.81
CA LYS A 8 2.53 -13.89 -5.38
C LYS A 8 2.22 -12.57 -4.66
N SER A 9 1.10 -12.49 -3.96
CA SER A 9 0.89 -11.48 -2.91
C SER A 9 1.42 -12.04 -1.58
N PRO A 10 2.36 -11.38 -0.89
CA PRO A 10 2.86 -11.81 0.42
C PRO A 10 1.79 -11.94 1.51
N GLN A 11 0.64 -11.30 1.33
CA GLN A 11 -0.50 -11.37 2.27
C GLN A 11 -1.58 -12.39 1.87
N TYR A 12 -1.67 -12.80 0.60
CA TYR A 12 -2.84 -13.58 0.12
C TYR A 12 -2.52 -14.72 -0.89
N GLY A 13 -1.25 -14.97 -1.21
CA GLY A 13 -0.84 -16.09 -2.06
C GLY A 13 -0.45 -17.35 -1.26
N PRO A 14 -0.54 -18.58 -1.83
CA PRO A 14 -0.06 -19.77 -1.15
C PRO A 14 1.45 -19.66 -0.86
N PRO A 15 1.95 -20.25 0.26
CA PRO A 15 3.37 -20.23 0.58
C PRO A 15 4.18 -20.81 -0.58
N PRO A 16 5.34 -20.22 -0.92
CA PRO A 16 6.10 -20.64 -2.07
C PRO A 16 6.50 -22.12 -1.96
N PRO A 17 6.51 -22.87 -3.07
CA PRO A 17 7.09 -24.21 -3.07
C PRO A 17 8.55 -24.08 -2.62
N ARG A 18 8.90 -24.88 -1.59
CA ARG A 18 10.17 -24.92 -0.86
C ARG A 18 11.39 -24.60 -1.75
N ARG A 19 11.80 -23.33 -1.80
CA ARG A 19 13.13 -22.80 -2.21
C ARG A 19 13.24 -21.27 -2.30
N ALA A 20 12.25 -20.51 -1.81
CA ALA A 20 12.39 -19.06 -1.66
C ALA A 20 12.26 -18.70 -0.19
N SER A 21 13.38 -18.73 0.54
CA SER A 21 13.49 -17.93 1.76
C SER A 21 13.32 -16.47 1.36
N THR A 22 12.44 -15.75 2.06
CA THR A 22 12.39 -14.28 2.15
C THR A 22 12.27 -13.48 0.83
N LEU A 23 11.10 -12.86 0.62
CA LEU A 23 10.93 -11.49 0.09
C LEU A 23 11.62 -11.05 -1.22
N ASP A 24 12.27 -11.92 -1.99
CA ASP A 24 12.99 -11.51 -3.20
C ASP A 24 12.06 -11.40 -4.42
N GLY A 25 11.49 -10.20 -4.53
CA GLY A 25 11.52 -9.40 -5.76
C GLY A 25 10.71 -9.91 -6.95
N LEU A 26 9.41 -9.58 -6.98
CA LEU A 26 8.69 -9.48 -8.26
C LEU A 26 9.51 -8.57 -9.20
N SER A 27 9.67 -8.94 -10.47
CA SER A 27 10.20 -8.05 -11.49
C SER A 27 9.28 -6.83 -11.69
N VAL A 28 9.79 -5.77 -12.35
CA VAL A 28 8.97 -4.59 -12.68
C VAL A 28 7.73 -4.99 -13.49
N GLN A 29 7.89 -5.92 -14.45
CA GLN A 29 6.78 -6.40 -15.28
C GLN A 29 5.75 -7.18 -14.46
N GLU A 30 6.18 -8.02 -13.53
CA GLU A 30 5.28 -8.75 -12.63
C GLU A 30 4.51 -7.81 -11.69
N ARG A 31 5.16 -6.76 -11.17
CA ARG A 31 4.46 -5.72 -10.39
C ARG A 31 3.41 -4.97 -11.22
N VAL A 32 3.71 -4.66 -12.48
CA VAL A 32 2.76 -4.01 -13.38
C VAL A 32 1.58 -4.92 -13.70
N ALA A 33 1.84 -6.21 -13.97
CA ALA A 33 0.78 -7.20 -14.20
C ALA A 33 -0.11 -7.39 -12.96
N GLN A 34 0.51 -7.50 -11.79
CA GLN A 34 -0.20 -7.57 -10.50
C GLN A 34 -1.08 -6.35 -10.27
N ALA A 35 -0.55 -5.14 -10.50
CA ALA A 35 -1.31 -3.90 -10.36
C ALA A 35 -2.52 -3.84 -11.32
N ALA A 36 -2.35 -4.28 -12.57
CA ALA A 36 -3.44 -4.30 -13.54
C ALA A 36 -4.55 -5.28 -13.14
N TRP A 37 -4.17 -6.46 -12.65
CA TRP A 37 -5.13 -7.48 -12.18
C TRP A 37 -5.88 -7.03 -10.92
N ILE A 38 -5.17 -6.48 -9.93
CA ILE A 38 -5.78 -5.97 -8.70
C ILE A 38 -6.77 -4.87 -9.02
N ARG A 39 -6.41 -3.94 -9.91
CA ARG A 39 -7.32 -2.90 -10.38
C ARG A 39 -8.57 -3.50 -11.03
N GLN A 40 -8.42 -4.44 -11.96
CA GLN A 40 -9.54 -5.08 -12.63
C GLN A 40 -10.50 -5.78 -11.65
N ALA A 41 -9.95 -6.45 -10.62
CA ALA A 41 -10.74 -7.15 -9.62
C ALA A 41 -11.55 -6.20 -8.72
N THR A 42 -11.03 -4.99 -8.46
CA THR A 42 -11.55 -4.08 -7.43
C THR A 42 -12.33 -2.89 -7.96
N GLU A 43 -12.02 -2.37 -9.16
CA GLU A 43 -12.54 -1.09 -9.68
C GLU A 43 -14.07 -1.02 -9.79
N LYS A 44 -14.76 -2.17 -9.95
CA LYS A 44 -16.23 -2.25 -10.02
C LYS A 44 -16.90 -2.77 -8.75
N ARG A 45 -16.13 -3.24 -7.78
CA ARG A 45 -16.62 -3.99 -6.62
C ARG A 45 -16.40 -3.27 -5.29
N LEU A 46 -15.42 -2.37 -5.25
CA LEU A 46 -15.13 -1.53 -4.10
C LEU A 46 -15.75 -0.15 -4.28
N ARG A 47 -16.11 0.50 -3.16
CA ARG A 47 -16.40 1.93 -3.18
C ARG A 47 -15.14 2.69 -3.55
N ARG A 48 -15.31 3.93 -4.04
CA ARG A 48 -14.19 4.75 -4.50
C ARG A 48 -13.13 4.92 -3.42
N ASP A 49 -13.53 5.20 -2.19
CA ASP A 49 -12.61 5.40 -1.06
C ASP A 49 -11.83 4.13 -0.70
N GLU A 50 -12.48 2.97 -0.75
CA GLU A 50 -11.84 1.66 -0.55
C GLU A 50 -10.86 1.35 -1.69
N LEU A 51 -11.24 1.64 -2.94
CA LEU A 51 -10.40 1.46 -4.12
C LEU A 51 -9.11 2.28 -4.02
N GLU A 52 -9.17 3.54 -3.59
CA GLU A 52 -7.96 4.36 -3.44
C GLU A 52 -7.02 3.80 -2.35
N VAL A 53 -7.55 3.21 -1.27
CA VAL A 53 -6.71 2.52 -0.27
C VAL A 53 -5.99 1.33 -0.91
N VAL A 54 -6.71 0.47 -1.62
CA VAL A 54 -6.11 -0.68 -2.32
C VAL A 54 -5.07 -0.23 -3.35
N MET A 55 -5.40 0.77 -4.16
CA MET A 55 -4.51 1.26 -5.21
C MET A 55 -3.25 1.93 -4.64
N ALA A 56 -3.32 2.56 -3.46
CA ALA A 56 -2.13 3.16 -2.82
C ALA A 56 -1.10 2.10 -2.39
N HIS A 57 -1.58 0.92 -1.95
CA HIS A 57 -0.76 -0.20 -1.51
C HIS A 57 -0.24 -1.06 -2.67
N TYR A 58 -1.11 -1.39 -3.64
CA TYR A 58 -0.82 -2.46 -4.60
C TYR A 58 -0.69 -2.02 -6.06
N ALA A 59 -1.11 -0.81 -6.44
CA ALA A 59 -0.97 -0.37 -7.82
C ALA A 59 0.47 0.02 -8.16
N GLU A 60 0.74 0.28 -9.44
CA GLU A 60 2.02 0.83 -9.91
C GLU A 60 1.83 2.10 -10.76
N GLY A 61 2.92 2.86 -10.89
CA GLY A 61 2.97 4.06 -11.73
C GLY A 61 1.98 5.17 -11.33
N ARG A 62 1.35 5.80 -12.33
CA ARG A 62 0.48 6.97 -12.11
C ARG A 62 -0.74 6.68 -11.23
N GLY A 63 -1.33 5.48 -11.35
CA GLY A 63 -2.49 5.10 -10.54
C GLY A 63 -2.15 5.01 -9.06
N ARG A 64 -1.00 4.42 -8.73
CA ARG A 64 -0.49 4.36 -7.35
C ARG A 64 -0.24 5.77 -6.79
N ASN A 65 0.39 6.63 -7.58
CA ASN A 65 0.74 7.98 -7.14
C ASN A 65 -0.50 8.83 -6.82
N GLU A 66 -1.55 8.73 -7.64
CA GLU A 66 -2.79 9.46 -7.39
C GLU A 66 -3.54 8.92 -6.16
N ALA A 67 -3.62 7.60 -6.04
CA ALA A 67 -4.23 6.95 -4.89
C ALA A 67 -3.55 7.33 -3.57
N ARG A 68 -2.21 7.31 -3.54
CA ARG A 68 -1.41 7.77 -2.39
C ARG A 68 -1.69 9.23 -2.03
N ARG A 69 -1.86 10.12 -3.02
CA ARG A 69 -2.23 11.53 -2.76
C ARG A 69 -3.64 11.67 -2.18
N ILE A 70 -4.57 10.80 -2.58
CA ILE A 70 -5.93 10.81 -2.04
C ILE A 70 -5.92 10.29 -0.60
N VAL A 71 -5.29 9.13 -0.36
CA VAL A 71 -5.23 8.51 0.98
C VAL A 71 -4.44 9.39 1.95
N SER A 72 -3.29 9.94 1.55
CA SER A 72 -2.51 10.86 2.40
C SER A 72 -3.29 12.11 2.82
N ARG A 73 -4.14 12.66 1.93
CA ARG A 73 -5.06 13.76 2.30
C ARG A 73 -6.09 13.34 3.34
N ARG A 74 -6.59 12.10 3.29
CA ARG A 74 -7.56 11.56 4.25
C ARG A 74 -6.95 11.40 5.64
N VAL A 75 -5.74 10.83 5.75
CA VAL A 75 -5.11 10.58 7.06
C VAL A 75 -4.40 11.81 7.63
N ALA A 76 -4.11 12.83 6.82
CA ALA A 76 -3.47 14.07 7.29
C ALA A 76 -4.25 14.82 8.37
N PHE A 77 -5.56 14.53 8.53
CA PHE A 77 -6.38 15.10 9.60
C PHE A 77 -6.06 14.53 10.98
N ALA A 78 -5.35 13.39 11.07
CA ALA A 78 -4.91 12.80 12.33
C ALA A 78 -3.85 13.64 13.06
N VAL A 79 -3.27 14.63 12.39
CA VAL A 79 -2.23 15.51 12.94
C VAL A 79 -2.57 16.98 12.69
N ARG A 80 -2.09 17.87 13.57
CA ARG A 80 -2.40 19.30 13.48
C ARG A 80 -1.81 19.97 12.24
N ASN A 81 -0.56 19.64 11.90
CA ASN A 81 0.09 20.12 10.68
C ASN A 81 -0.22 19.15 9.52
N ARG A 82 -1.19 19.52 8.68
CA ARG A 82 -1.68 18.64 7.60
C ARG A 82 -0.61 18.36 6.54
N ASP A 83 0.26 19.31 6.24
CA ASP A 83 1.30 19.10 5.22
C ASP A 83 2.38 18.15 5.73
N LEU A 84 2.75 18.25 7.01
CA LEU A 84 3.59 17.26 7.68
C LEU A 84 2.91 15.88 7.70
N GLY A 85 1.61 15.83 8.00
CA GLY A 85 0.83 14.58 7.95
C GLY A 85 0.81 13.92 6.58
N ARG A 86 0.64 14.73 5.52
CA ARG A 86 0.72 14.25 4.13
C ARG A 86 2.10 13.71 3.79
N ALA A 87 3.17 14.43 4.15
CA ALA A 87 4.54 13.98 3.91
C ALA A 87 4.83 12.64 4.61
N LEU A 88 4.40 12.50 5.86
CA LEU A 88 4.55 11.26 6.63
C LEU A 88 3.72 10.10 6.05
N ALA A 89 2.50 10.37 5.60
CA ALA A 89 1.66 9.36 4.95
C ALA A 89 2.24 8.93 3.60
N MET A 90 2.74 9.86 2.80
CA MET A 90 3.44 9.55 1.54
C MET A 90 4.69 8.69 1.80
N ARG A 91 5.49 9.06 2.81
CA ARG A 91 6.67 8.29 3.23
C ARG A 91 6.31 6.85 3.60
N HIS A 92 5.19 6.63 4.30
CA HIS A 92 4.74 5.29 4.69
C HIS A 92 4.64 4.35 3.48
N PHE A 93 4.08 4.82 2.35
CA PHE A 93 3.98 4.01 1.13
C PHE A 93 5.31 3.79 0.40
N ASP A 94 6.34 4.57 0.70
CA ASP A 94 7.64 4.55 0.06
C ASP A 94 8.74 3.95 0.93
N ALA A 95 8.42 3.43 2.12
CA ALA A 95 9.40 2.96 3.11
C ALA A 95 10.42 1.93 2.58
N HIS A 96 10.11 1.25 1.47
CA HIS A 96 10.96 0.24 0.83
C HIS A 96 11.61 0.73 -0.48
N ARG A 97 11.54 2.03 -0.79
CA ARG A 97 12.16 2.62 -1.99
C ARG A 97 13.43 3.37 -1.63
N ASP A 98 14.47 3.25 -2.45
CA ASP A 98 15.76 3.91 -2.24
C ASP A 98 15.65 5.44 -2.16
N SER A 99 14.63 6.02 -2.81
CA SER A 99 14.35 7.46 -2.78
C SER A 99 13.43 7.90 -1.64
N CYS A 100 13.18 7.06 -0.63
CA CYS A 100 12.31 7.40 0.49
C CYS A 100 12.97 8.45 1.40
N PRO A 101 12.32 9.60 1.67
CA PRO A 101 12.86 10.57 2.62
C PRO A 101 12.97 9.99 4.02
N THR A 102 14.07 10.29 4.71
CA THR A 102 14.27 9.87 6.11
C THR A 102 13.36 10.71 7.03
N LEU A 103 13.04 10.20 8.21
CA LEU A 103 12.29 11.01 9.19
C LEU A 103 13.10 12.26 9.61
N ALA A 104 14.43 12.17 9.62
CA ALA A 104 15.31 13.30 9.90
C ALA A 104 15.25 14.37 8.79
N SER A 105 15.20 13.98 7.50
CA SER A 105 15.06 14.95 6.42
C SER A 105 13.71 15.65 6.45
N ILE A 106 12.63 14.92 6.76
CA ILE A 106 11.29 15.51 6.96
C ILE A 106 11.31 16.45 8.19
N ALA A 107 11.97 16.08 9.28
CA ALA A 107 12.09 16.93 10.46
C ALA A 107 12.76 18.28 10.14
N ALA A 108 13.85 18.24 9.36
CA ALA A 108 14.55 19.44 8.91
C ALA A 108 13.70 20.30 7.97
N GLU A 109 13.04 19.68 6.97
CA GLU A 109 12.19 20.37 6.00
C GLU A 109 11.04 21.14 6.67
N PHE A 110 10.41 20.53 7.68
CA PHE A 110 9.25 21.11 8.38
C PHE A 110 9.62 21.90 9.64
N GLY A 111 10.92 22.03 9.97
CA GLY A 111 11.38 22.76 11.15
C GLY A 111 10.87 22.21 12.48
N VAL A 112 10.71 20.88 12.58
CA VAL A 112 10.16 20.21 13.76
C VAL A 112 11.17 19.23 14.38
N PRO A 113 11.12 18.97 15.70
CA PRO A 113 12.00 17.99 16.32
C PRO A 113 11.79 16.57 15.78
N ALA A 114 12.87 15.80 15.62
CA ALA A 114 12.81 14.41 15.13
C ALA A 114 11.83 13.53 15.93
N ARG A 115 11.84 13.66 17.26
CA ARG A 115 10.91 12.95 18.16
C ARG A 115 9.44 13.27 17.88
N THR A 116 9.14 14.50 17.44
CA THR A 116 7.78 14.87 17.01
C THR A 116 7.42 14.14 15.74
N VAL A 117 8.32 14.10 14.75
CA VAL A 117 8.10 13.40 13.48
C VAL A 117 7.92 11.90 13.69
N GLU A 118 8.73 11.26 14.54
CA GLU A 118 8.59 9.83 14.88
C GLU A 118 7.21 9.53 15.48
N ARG A 119 6.80 10.31 16.48
CA ARG A 119 5.48 10.14 17.13
C ARG A 119 4.34 10.33 16.12
N LEU A 120 4.42 11.36 15.27
CA LEU A 120 3.38 11.61 14.27
C LEU A 120 3.39 10.54 13.17
N SER A 121 4.56 10.02 12.80
CA SER A 121 4.67 8.91 11.85
C SER A 121 3.99 7.65 12.39
N ALA A 122 4.11 7.37 13.69
CA ALA A 122 3.43 6.25 14.33
C ALA A 122 1.90 6.44 14.31
N VAL A 123 1.40 7.64 14.64
CA VAL A 123 -0.04 7.97 14.56
C VAL A 123 -0.57 7.77 13.14
N ILE A 124 0.14 8.29 12.13
CA ILE A 124 -0.23 8.13 10.72
C ILE A 124 -0.19 6.66 10.29
N GLY A 125 0.80 5.90 10.75
CA GLY A 125 0.89 4.46 10.49
C GLY A 125 -0.35 3.71 10.99
N VAL A 126 -0.76 3.95 12.24
CA VAL A 126 -1.97 3.34 12.81
C VAL A 126 -3.23 3.68 12.01
N GLU A 127 -3.38 4.92 11.55
CA GLU A 127 -4.53 5.32 10.74
C GLU A 127 -4.52 4.67 9.35
N LEU A 128 -3.35 4.54 8.72
CA LEU A 128 -3.22 3.85 7.43
C LEU A 128 -3.51 2.34 7.56
N ASP A 129 -2.96 1.70 8.60
CA ASP A 129 -3.21 0.28 8.88
C ASP A 129 -4.68 0.02 9.18
N ARG A 130 -5.33 0.93 9.92
CA ARG A 130 -6.78 0.88 10.17
C ARG A 130 -7.58 0.96 8.87
N LEU A 131 -7.26 1.93 8.00
CA LEU A 131 -7.95 2.07 6.71
C LEU A 131 -7.78 0.83 5.85
N LEU A 132 -6.60 0.21 5.86
CA LEU A 132 -6.36 -1.04 5.14
C LEU A 132 -7.18 -2.18 5.74
N ALA A 133 -7.18 -2.34 7.06
CA ALA A 133 -7.94 -3.37 7.76
C ALA A 133 -9.46 -3.27 7.52
N GLU A 134 -10.02 -2.05 7.47
CA GLU A 134 -11.43 -1.81 7.14
C GLU A 134 -11.80 -2.30 5.73
N VAL A 135 -10.83 -2.33 4.81
CA VAL A 135 -11.01 -2.79 3.43
C VAL A 135 -10.63 -4.26 3.25
N ASP A 136 -9.84 -4.81 4.18
CA ASP A 136 -9.16 -6.09 4.04
C ASP A 136 -10.12 -7.28 3.89
N GLU A 137 -11.14 -7.38 4.75
CA GLU A 137 -12.11 -8.48 4.68
C GLU A 137 -12.81 -8.56 3.31
N ARG A 138 -13.20 -7.40 2.77
CA ARG A 138 -13.81 -7.31 1.43
C ARG A 138 -12.79 -7.63 0.36
N LEU A 139 -11.58 -7.09 0.46
CA LEU A 139 -10.50 -7.32 -0.48
C LEU A 139 -10.16 -8.81 -0.57
N HIS A 140 -10.05 -9.48 0.57
CA HIS A 140 -9.78 -10.91 0.66
C HIS A 140 -10.88 -11.73 -0.02
N ALA A 141 -12.15 -11.48 0.31
CA ALA A 141 -13.28 -12.17 -0.32
C ALA A 141 -13.29 -11.99 -1.85
N LEU A 142 -13.02 -10.77 -2.32
CA LEU A 142 -12.92 -10.46 -3.76
C LEU A 142 -11.75 -11.17 -4.43
N PHE A 143 -10.59 -11.19 -3.79
CA PHE A 143 -9.42 -11.88 -4.32
C PHE A 143 -9.62 -13.39 -4.39
N VAL A 144 -10.31 -13.98 -3.41
CA VAL A 144 -10.69 -15.39 -3.44
C VAL A 144 -11.69 -15.68 -4.58
N GLU A 145 -12.72 -14.85 -4.75
CA GLU A 145 -13.72 -15.01 -5.83
C GLU A 145 -13.07 -14.94 -7.22
N THR A 146 -12.13 -14.01 -7.39
CA THR A 146 -11.43 -13.77 -8.67
C THR A 146 -10.24 -14.71 -8.91
N GLY A 147 -9.92 -15.60 -7.97
CA GLY A 147 -8.77 -16.51 -8.06
C GLY A 147 -7.40 -15.85 -7.88
N ILE A 148 -7.37 -14.61 -7.38
CA ILE A 148 -6.15 -13.88 -7.01
C ILE A 148 -5.57 -14.41 -5.69
N ALA A 149 -6.44 -14.82 -4.75
CA ALA A 149 -6.06 -15.42 -3.47
C ALA A 149 -6.54 -16.87 -3.38
N ALA A 150 -5.81 -17.70 -2.63
CA ALA A 150 -6.24 -19.05 -2.32
C ALA A 150 -7.40 -19.05 -1.31
N ARG A 151 -8.35 -19.99 -1.46
CA ARG A 151 -9.30 -20.31 -0.38
C ARG A 151 -8.50 -20.94 0.76
N VAL A 152 -8.45 -20.27 1.91
CA VAL A 152 -7.86 -20.80 3.15
C VAL A 152 -8.86 -21.75 3.80
#